data_AF-A0A2T6FFJ3-F1
#
_entry.id   AF-A0A2T6FFJ3-F1
#
_cell.length_a   1.000
_cell.length_b   1.000
_cell.length_c   1.000
_cell.angle_alpha   90.00
_cell.angle_beta   90.00
_cell.angle_gamma   90.00
#
_symmetry.space_group_name_H-M   'P 1'
#
loop_
_entity.id
_entity.type
_entity.pdbx_description
1 polymer ?
#
loop_
_entity_poly.entity_id
_entity_poly.type
_entity_poly.pdbx_seq_one_letter_code
_entity_poly.pdbx_strand_id
1 'polypeptide(L)'
;MPSDFFSRQALELTFRLLRNNHPLLAHAVKQTIESTTTVAYEDLQSAYTGEMLLNKEVLDSLKAHTIGKIIAVLTEIGEHALKQSDLPPSHMTLLRSLIEDWVTLTEWVLQHSATDTSDRTSYH
;
A
#
# COMPACT_ATOMS: atom_id res chain seq x y z
N MET A 1 -18.98 -2.97 8.31
CA MET A 1 -17.66 -3.62 8.46
C MET A 1 -16.66 -2.68 7.83
N PRO A 2 -15.52 -2.34 8.47
CA PRO A 2 -14.53 -1.52 7.79
C PRO A 2 -14.07 -2.32 6.57
N SER A 3 -14.41 -1.81 5.40
CA SER A 3 -14.22 -2.44 4.11
C SER A 3 -12.76 -2.33 3.72
N ASP A 4 -12.13 -3.50 3.63
CA ASP A 4 -10.96 -3.84 2.82
C ASP A 4 -9.68 -3.05 3.11
N PHE A 5 -8.89 -3.59 4.03
CA PHE A 5 -7.53 -3.13 4.32
C PHE A 5 -6.55 -3.53 3.21
N PHE A 6 -5.43 -2.79 3.13
CA PHE A 6 -4.39 -3.02 2.14
C PHE A 6 -3.86 -4.47 2.19
N SER A 7 -3.77 -5.12 1.03
CA SER A 7 -3.50 -6.56 0.96
C SER A 7 -2.10 -6.87 0.43
N ARG A 8 -1.58 -8.06 0.78
CA ARG A 8 -0.34 -8.58 0.17
C ARG A 8 -0.45 -8.75 -1.35
N GLN A 9 -1.64 -9.07 -1.84
CA GLN A 9 -1.90 -9.17 -3.28
C GLN A 9 -1.70 -7.82 -3.98
N ALA A 10 -2.09 -6.71 -3.36
CA ALA A 10 -1.82 -5.37 -3.88
C ALA A 10 -0.31 -5.12 -4.02
N LEU A 11 0.51 -5.49 -3.03
CA LEU A 11 1.97 -5.39 -3.13
C LEU A 11 2.52 -6.23 -4.30
N GLU A 12 2.08 -7.48 -4.44
CA GLU A 12 2.56 -8.37 -5.51
C GLU A 12 2.20 -7.86 -6.91
N LEU A 13 0.96 -7.37 -7.10
CA LEU A 13 0.52 -6.78 -8.36
C LEU A 13 1.29 -5.49 -8.67
N THR A 14 1.51 -4.65 -7.65
CA THR A 14 2.31 -3.43 -7.78
C THR A 14 3.74 -3.76 -8.20
N PHE A 15 4.38 -4.74 -7.56
CA PHE A 15 5.70 -5.20 -7.96
C PHE A 15 5.75 -5.60 -9.44
N ARG A 16 4.78 -6.37 -9.92
CA ARG A 16 4.71 -6.80 -11.33
C ARG A 16 4.58 -5.63 -12.29
N LEU A 17 3.74 -4.63 -11.96
CA LEU A 17 3.55 -3.43 -12.78
C LEU A 17 4.81 -2.57 -12.83
N LEU A 18 5.51 -2.41 -11.70
CA LEU A 18 6.69 -1.56 -11.61
C LEU A 18 7.96 -2.21 -12.18
N ARG A 19 8.04 -3.55 -12.23
CA ARG A 19 9.26 -4.31 -12.52
C ARG A 19 10.02 -3.84 -13.76
N ASN A 20 9.31 -3.47 -14.82
CA ASN A 20 9.93 -3.15 -16.11
C ASN A 20 10.22 -1.65 -16.28
N ASN A 21 9.42 -0.77 -15.67
CA ASN A 21 9.48 0.67 -15.91
C ASN A 21 10.04 1.47 -14.72
N HIS A 22 9.92 0.93 -13.50
CA HIS A 22 10.37 1.58 -12.26
C HIS A 22 11.12 0.58 -11.36
N PRO A 23 12.30 0.09 -11.79
CA PRO A 23 12.99 -1.01 -11.12
C PRO A 23 13.38 -0.73 -9.67
N LEU A 24 13.67 0.54 -9.34
CA LEU A 24 13.98 0.95 -7.96
C LEU A 24 12.77 0.82 -7.04
N LEU A 25 11.59 1.26 -7.50
CA LEU A 25 10.34 1.12 -6.73
C LEU A 25 9.91 -0.34 -6.65
N ALA A 26 10.07 -1.09 -7.74
CA ALA A 26 9.81 -2.53 -7.75
C ALA A 26 10.69 -3.27 -6.74
N HIS A 27 11.98 -2.92 -6.64
CA HIS A 27 12.89 -3.49 -5.65
C HIS A 27 12.42 -3.19 -4.22
N ALA A 28 12.04 -1.94 -3.94
CA ALA A 28 11.52 -1.56 -2.63
C ALA A 28 10.28 -2.37 -2.26
N VAL A 29 9.30 -2.47 -3.16
CA VAL A 29 8.08 -3.29 -2.95
C VAL A 29 8.43 -4.77 -2.75
N LYS A 30 9.38 -5.30 -3.50
CA LYS A 30 9.85 -6.69 -3.35
C LYS A 30 10.46 -6.92 -1.97
N GLN A 31 11.32 -6.02 -1.50
CA GLN A 31 11.90 -6.11 -0.16
C GLN A 31 10.81 -6.04 0.91
N THR A 32 9.79 -5.19 0.73
CA THR A 32 8.64 -5.15 1.63
C THR A 32 7.94 -6.51 1.67
N ILE A 33 7.58 -7.10 0.52
CA ILE A 33 6.94 -8.43 0.43
C ILE A 33 7.74 -9.54 1.14
N GLU A 34 9.07 -9.48 1.04
CA GLU A 34 9.98 -10.44 1.67
C GLU A 34 10.15 -10.21 3.18
N SER A 35 10.03 -8.96 3.64
CA SER A 35 10.18 -8.58 5.05
C SER A 35 8.88 -8.66 5.87
N THR A 36 7.74 -8.50 5.23
CA THR A 36 6.41 -8.60 5.85
C THR A 36 6.15 -10.07 6.18
N THR A 37 6.09 -10.39 7.46
CA THR A 37 5.94 -11.77 7.93
C THR A 37 4.47 -12.16 7.85
N THR A 38 4.15 -13.36 7.36
CA THR A 38 2.83 -13.96 7.57
C THR A 38 2.75 -14.38 9.04
N VAL A 39 2.45 -13.42 9.93
CA VAL A 39 2.31 -13.70 11.37
C VAL A 39 1.10 -14.60 11.55
N ALA A 40 1.27 -15.71 12.28
CA ALA A 40 0.17 -16.60 12.63
C ALA A 40 -0.85 -15.82 13.46
N TYR A 41 -2.14 -15.95 13.14
CA TYR A 41 -3.25 -15.27 13.82
C TYR A 41 -3.22 -15.46 15.35
N GLU A 42 -2.60 -16.56 15.81
CA GLU A 42 -2.45 -16.95 17.20
C GLU A 42 -1.55 -16.01 18.02
N ASP A 43 -0.63 -15.28 17.38
CA ASP A 43 0.26 -14.30 18.03
C ASP A 43 -0.33 -12.88 18.11
N LEU A 44 -1.49 -12.64 17.47
CA LEU A 44 -2.21 -11.37 17.53
C LEU A 44 -3.03 -11.25 18.84
N GLN A 45 -2.37 -11.38 19.99
CA GLN A 45 -3.00 -11.16 21.32
C GLN A 45 -3.03 -9.68 21.77
N SER A 46 -2.70 -8.73 20.89
CA SER A 46 -2.71 -7.30 21.19
C SER A 46 -3.67 -6.57 20.26
N ALA A 47 -4.10 -5.37 20.65
CA ALA A 47 -5.18 -4.55 20.07
C ALA A 47 -5.06 -4.15 18.57
N TYR A 48 -4.14 -4.77 17.83
CA TYR A 48 -3.94 -4.58 16.40
C TYR A 48 -4.54 -5.78 15.65
N THR A 49 -5.52 -5.52 14.78
CA THR A 49 -5.94 -6.54 13.81
C THR A 49 -4.75 -6.84 12.87
N GLY A 50 -4.64 -8.07 12.36
CA GLY A 50 -3.52 -8.48 11.49
C GLY A 50 -3.34 -7.59 10.25
N GLU A 51 -4.40 -6.92 9.82
CA GLU A 51 -4.39 -5.96 8.71
C GLU A 51 -3.81 -4.59 9.10
N MET A 52 -4.02 -4.12 10.35
CA MET A 52 -3.30 -2.93 10.85
C MET A 52 -1.80 -3.21 11.00
N LEU A 53 -1.42 -4.45 11.33
CA LEU A 53 -0.02 -4.85 11.37
C LEU A 53 0.62 -4.74 9.97
N LEU A 54 -0.04 -5.26 8.93
CA LEU A 54 0.44 -5.15 7.55
C LEU A 54 0.59 -3.68 7.12
N ASN A 55 -0.40 -2.82 7.38
CA ASN A 55 -0.30 -1.40 7.06
C ASN A 55 0.92 -0.74 7.73
N LYS A 56 1.16 -1.07 9.00
CA LYS A 56 2.31 -0.57 9.75
C LYS A 56 3.63 -1.09 9.19
N GLU A 57 3.74 -2.38 8.89
CA GLU A 57 4.94 -2.97 8.31
C GLU A 57 5.26 -2.38 6.92
N VAL A 58 4.24 -2.16 6.09
CA VAL A 58 4.38 -1.51 4.78
C VAL A 58 4.83 -0.07 4.94
N LEU A 59 4.24 0.68 5.88
CA LEU A 59 4.68 2.05 6.19
C LEU A 59 6.12 2.09 6.69
N ASP A 60 6.50 1.18 7.59
CA ASP A 60 7.84 1.12 8.16
C ASP A 60 8.90 0.73 7.12
N SER A 61 8.54 -0.14 6.18
CA SER A 61 9.43 -0.61 5.11
C SER A 61 9.59 0.42 3.98
N LEU A 62 8.48 0.89 3.40
CA LEU A 62 8.52 1.78 2.25
C LEU A 62 8.72 3.24 2.64
N LYS A 63 8.25 3.64 3.83
CA LYS A 63 8.09 5.04 4.26
C LYS A 63 7.04 5.79 3.41
N ALA A 64 6.41 6.79 4.01
CA ALA A 64 5.33 7.58 3.38
C ALA A 64 5.73 8.18 2.02
N HIS A 65 6.99 8.62 1.88
CA HIS A 65 7.49 9.16 0.60
C HIS A 65 7.46 8.15 -0.54
N THR A 66 7.87 6.90 -0.30
CA THR A 66 7.87 5.86 -1.34
C THR A 66 6.45 5.42 -1.67
N ILE A 67 5.55 5.37 -0.67
CA ILE A 67 4.12 5.14 -0.89
C ILE A 67 3.54 6.19 -1.85
N GLY A 68 3.82 7.47 -1.61
CA GLY A 68 3.39 8.55 -2.50
C GLY A 68 3.93 8.41 -3.94
N LYS A 69 5.20 8.00 -4.09
CA LYS A 69 5.78 7.72 -5.42
C LYS A 69 5.08 6.57 -6.14
N ILE A 70 4.71 5.51 -5.41
CA ILE A 70 4.00 4.37 -6.00
C ILE A 70 2.63 4.81 -6.52
N ILE A 71 1.89 5.59 -5.74
CA ILE A 71 0.57 6.12 -6.16
C ILE A 71 0.70 6.99 -7.41
N ALA A 72 1.69 7.88 -7.45
CA ALA A 72 1.94 8.71 -8.62
C ALA A 72 2.17 7.86 -9.88
N VAL A 73 3.03 6.84 -9.78
CA VAL A 73 3.31 5.93 -10.90
C VAL A 73 2.08 5.11 -11.31
N LEU A 74 1.31 4.58 -10.37
CA LEU A 74 0.06 3.86 -10.69
C LEU A 74 -0.95 4.77 -11.39
N THR A 75 -1.03 6.04 -10.97
CA THR A 75 -1.87 7.06 -11.60
C THR A 75 -1.40 7.35 -13.03
N GLU A 76 -0.09 7.48 -13.25
CA GLU A 76 0.49 7.63 -14.60
C GLU A 76 0.17 6.42 -15.49
N ILE A 77 0.30 5.19 -14.97
CA ILE A 77 -0.09 3.97 -15.70
C ILE A 77 -1.58 4.02 -16.08
N GLY A 78 -2.43 4.49 -15.16
CA GLY A 78 -3.87 4.68 -15.41
C GLY A 78 -4.15 5.68 -16.51
N GLU A 79 -3.46 6.83 -16.49
CA GLU A 79 -3.58 7.84 -17.54
C GLU A 79 -3.19 7.29 -18.91
N HIS A 80 -2.10 6.53 -19.00
CA HIS A 80 -1.67 5.90 -20.25
C HIS A 80 -2.69 4.86 -20.73
N ALA A 81 -3.25 4.07 -19.81
CA ALA A 81 -4.23 3.06 -20.16
C ALA A 81 -5.56 3.66 -20.65
N LEU A 82 -5.99 4.79 -20.10
CA LEU A 82 -7.17 5.53 -20.58
C LEU A 82 -7.01 6.03 -22.03
N LYS A 83 -5.77 6.26 -22.48
CA LYS A 83 -5.47 6.65 -23.86
C LYS A 83 -5.43 5.46 -24.84
N GLN A 84 -5.41 4.22 -24.33
CA GLN A 84 -5.37 3.00 -25.14
C GLN A 84 -6.79 2.43 -25.31
N SER A 85 -7.30 2.44 -26.54
CA SER A 85 -8.66 1.97 -26.86
C SER A 85 -8.86 0.45 -26.81
N ASP A 86 -7.77 -0.34 -26.79
CA ASP A 86 -7.80 -1.81 -26.87
C ASP A 86 -7.56 -2.50 -25.52
N LEU A 87 -7.57 -1.76 -24.41
CA LEU A 87 -7.31 -2.37 -23.10
C LEU A 87 -8.54 -3.14 -22.60
N PRO A 88 -8.40 -4.42 -22.17
CA PRO A 88 -9.52 -5.17 -21.62
C PRO A 88 -10.14 -4.45 -20.41
N PRO A 89 -11.47 -4.38 -20.28
CA PRO A 89 -12.13 -3.74 -19.13
C PRO A 89 -11.67 -4.29 -17.78
N SER A 90 -11.36 -5.60 -17.70
CA SER A 90 -10.85 -6.25 -16.50
C SER A 90 -9.51 -5.68 -16.02
N HIS A 91 -8.63 -5.27 -16.94
CA HIS A 91 -7.36 -4.63 -16.58
C HIS A 91 -7.58 -3.23 -16.00
N MET A 92 -8.60 -2.52 -16.49
CA MET A 92 -8.98 -1.22 -15.94
C MET A 92 -9.62 -1.32 -14.56
N THR A 93 -10.47 -2.33 -14.34
CA THR A 93 -10.97 -2.63 -13.00
C THR A 93 -9.82 -2.97 -12.05
N LEU A 94 -8.88 -3.82 -12.46
CA LEU A 94 -7.75 -4.21 -11.62
C LEU A 94 -6.85 -3.02 -11.24
N LEU A 95 -6.52 -2.16 -12.21
CA LEU A 95 -5.70 -0.99 -11.93
C LEU A 95 -6.42 0.00 -11.02
N ARG A 96 -7.73 0.20 -11.22
CA ARG A 96 -8.55 1.03 -10.33
C ARG A 96 -8.53 0.51 -8.91
N SER A 97 -8.84 -0.78 -8.71
CA SER A 97 -8.81 -1.40 -7.37
C SER A 97 -7.43 -1.28 -6.72
N LEU A 98 -6.36 -1.44 -7.50
CA LEU A 98 -5.00 -1.29 -6.97
C LEU A 98 -4.73 0.15 -6.51
N ILE A 99 -5.16 1.16 -7.26
CA ILE A 99 -5.03 2.57 -6.85
C ILE A 99 -5.85 2.82 -5.57
N GLU A 100 -7.08 2.32 -5.50
CA GLU A 100 -7.96 2.43 -4.32
C GLU A 100 -7.32 1.81 -3.07
N ASP A 101 -6.67 0.65 -3.19
CA ASP A 101 -5.94 0.01 -2.08
C ASP A 101 -4.82 0.91 -1.54
N TRP A 102 -3.99 1.47 -2.42
CA TRP A 102 -2.88 2.34 -2.01
C TRP A 102 -3.35 3.69 -1.45
N VAL A 103 -4.47 4.23 -1.95
CA VAL A 103 -5.09 5.43 -1.40
C VAL A 103 -5.62 5.16 0.01
N THR A 104 -6.33 4.06 0.20
CA THR A 104 -6.83 3.64 1.53
C THR A 104 -5.67 3.47 2.52
N LEU A 105 -4.55 2.87 2.10
CA LEU A 105 -3.34 2.81 2.93
C LEU A 105 -2.83 4.21 3.29
N THR A 106 -2.80 5.14 2.33
CA THR A 106 -2.33 6.51 2.57
C THR A 106 -3.23 7.27 3.54
N GLU A 107 -4.55 7.14 3.40
CA GLU A 107 -5.51 7.70 4.35
C GLU A 107 -5.28 7.15 5.75
N TRP A 108 -5.08 5.84 5.88
CA TRP A 108 -4.74 5.20 7.15
C TRP A 108 -3.43 5.77 7.73
N VAL A 109 -2.38 5.92 6.93
CA VAL A 109 -1.09 6.50 7.35
C VAL A 109 -1.27 7.92 7.88
N LEU A 110 -2.05 8.75 7.18
CA LEU A 110 -2.31 10.15 7.60
C LEU A 110 -3.09 10.21 8.91
N GLN A 111 -4.10 9.35 9.06
CA GLN A 111 -4.91 9.26 10.29
C GLN A 111 -4.07 8.83 11.50
N HIS A 112 -3.14 7.88 11.33
CA HIS A 112 -2.37 7.30 12.43
C HIS A 112 -1.07 8.07 12.74
N SER A 113 -0.52 8.81 11.78
CA SER A 113 0.65 9.67 12.01
C SER A 113 0.29 10.95 12.80
N ALA A 114 -0.95 11.42 12.66
CA ALA A 114 -1.45 12.60 13.38
C ALA A 114 -1.73 12.31 14.87
N THR A 115 -2.21 11.11 15.20
CA THR A 115 -2.48 10.67 16.57
C THR A 115 -1.21 10.48 17.39
N ASP A 116 -0.14 9.93 16.81
CA ASP A 116 1.14 9.69 17.50
C ASP A 116 1.86 11.01 17.90
N THR A 117 1.54 12.12 17.22
CA THR A 117 2.10 13.45 17.53
C THR A 117 1.35 14.14 18.69
N SER A 118 0.06 13.84 18.87
CA SER A 118 -0.78 14.49 19.90
C SER A 118 -0.59 13.87 21.29
N ASP A 119 -0.23 12.59 21.39
CA ASP A 119 0.02 11.94 22.69
C ASP A 119 1.36 12.35 23.32
N ARG A 120 2.36 12.75 22.51
CA ARG A 120 3.66 13.22 23.03
C ARG A 120 3.64 14.62 23.63
N THR A 121 2.63 15.43 23.34
CA THR A 121 2.53 16.82 23.83
C THR A 121 1.63 16.96 25.06
N SER A 122 0.98 15.88 25.50
CA SER A 122 0.09 15.87 26.67
C SER A 122 0.79 15.56 28.01
N TYR A 123 2.12 15.42 28.01
CA TYR A 123 2.95 15.23 29.20
C TYR A 123 4.04 16.31 29.29
N HIS A 124 3.67 17.57 29.48
CA HIS A 124 4.58 18.60 29.99
C HIS A 124 3.85 19.64 30.82
#